data_AF-A0A3R7H8M7-F1
#
_entry.id   AF-A0A3R7H8M7-F1
#
_cell.length_a   1.000
_cell.length_b   1.000
_cell.length_c   1.000
_cell.angle_alpha   90.00
_cell.angle_beta   90.00
_cell.angle_gamma   90.00
#
_symmetry.space_group_name_H-M   'P 1'
#
loop_
_entity.id
_entity.type
_entity.pdbx_description
1 polymer ?
#
loop_
_entity_poly.entity_id
_entity_poly.type
_entity_poly.pdbx_seq_one_letter_code
_entity_poly.pdbx_strand_id
1 'polypeptide(L)'
;MEFDPGLCLDVPEGFDDSDAESQVHPMARKLFPATTAAGAFGKAQEWVREHNVRLVDVAWDFQYDEDEPHVLSVYFTFEPDPEQDPEESAQDNSGDNPAEAAH
;
A
#
# COMPACT_ATOMS: atom_id res chain seq x y z
N MET A 1 13.75 -5.33 -0.51
CA MET A 1 13.01 -5.94 0.61
C MET A 1 12.67 -7.36 0.22
N GLU A 2 12.73 -8.30 1.15
CA GLU A 2 12.29 -9.68 0.92
C GLU A 2 10.76 -9.71 0.88
N PHE A 3 10.18 -10.31 -0.16
CA PHE A 3 8.73 -10.36 -0.37
C PHE A 3 8.15 -11.46 0.53
N ASP A 4 7.31 -11.08 1.49
CA ASP A 4 6.56 -12.04 2.30
C ASP A 4 5.24 -12.40 1.60
N PRO A 5 5.12 -13.60 1.00
CA PRO A 5 3.92 -14.01 0.31
C PRO A 5 2.70 -14.13 1.23
N GLY A 6 2.89 -14.23 2.56
CA GLY A 6 1.80 -14.25 3.54
C GLY A 6 1.09 -12.91 3.71
N LEU A 7 1.64 -11.83 3.14
CA LEU A 7 1.05 -10.47 3.18
C LEU A 7 0.34 -10.10 1.87
N CYS A 8 0.22 -11.04 0.94
CA CYS A 8 -0.47 -10.83 -0.33
C CYS A 8 -1.93 -11.28 -0.28
N LEU A 9 -2.78 -10.64 -1.09
CA LEU A 9 -4.14 -11.10 -1.30
C LEU A 9 -4.13 -12.20 -2.36
N ASP A 10 -4.58 -13.41 -1.98
CA ASP A 10 -4.82 -14.49 -2.93
C ASP A 10 -6.08 -14.18 -3.75
N VAL A 11 -5.89 -13.91 -5.04
CA VAL A 11 -6.99 -13.74 -5.99
C VAL A 11 -7.37 -15.13 -6.54
N PRO A 12 -8.65 -15.53 -6.50
CA PRO A 12 -9.08 -16.83 -7.03
C PRO A 12 -8.72 -16.99 -8.51
N GLU A 13 -8.31 -18.21 -8.89
CA GLU A 13 -8.05 -18.55 -10.28
C GLU A 13 -9.32 -18.31 -11.12
N GLY A 14 -9.21 -17.47 -12.15
CA GLY A 14 -10.34 -17.12 -13.04
C GLY A 14 -11.22 -15.96 -12.56
N PHE A 15 -10.83 -15.23 -11.51
CA PHE A 15 -11.46 -13.95 -11.18
C PHE A 15 -11.16 -12.91 -12.27
N ASP A 16 -12.20 -12.39 -12.90
CA ASP A 16 -12.10 -11.36 -13.95
C ASP A 16 -12.33 -9.98 -13.32
N ASP A 17 -11.24 -9.27 -13.05
CA ASP A 17 -11.21 -7.89 -12.54
C ASP A 17 -11.04 -6.84 -13.65
N SER A 18 -11.14 -7.25 -14.93
CA SER A 18 -10.94 -6.36 -16.07
C SER A 18 -12.11 -5.41 -16.33
N ASP A 19 -13.29 -5.72 -15.79
CA ASP A 19 -14.46 -4.85 -15.83
C ASP A 19 -14.26 -3.64 -14.91
N ALA A 20 -14.38 -2.43 -15.45
CA ALA A 20 -14.09 -1.18 -14.74
C ALA A 20 -14.98 -0.95 -13.50
N GLU A 21 -16.19 -1.51 -13.47
CA GLU A 21 -17.10 -1.44 -12.32
C GLU A 21 -16.83 -2.55 -11.28
N SER A 22 -16.02 -3.56 -11.65
CA SER A 22 -15.69 -4.73 -10.84
C SER A 22 -14.21 -4.82 -10.45
N GLN A 23 -13.43 -3.76 -10.72
CA GLN A 23 -12.02 -3.70 -10.35
C GLN A 23 -11.85 -3.88 -8.85
N VAL A 24 -11.05 -4.89 -8.47
CA VAL A 24 -10.68 -5.12 -7.08
C VAL A 24 -9.33 -4.48 -6.82
N HIS A 25 -9.31 -3.45 -5.99
CA HIS A 25 -8.07 -2.81 -5.58
C HIS A 25 -7.58 -3.43 -4.26
N PRO A 26 -6.34 -3.93 -4.20
CA PRO A 26 -5.76 -4.37 -2.94
C PRO A 26 -5.66 -3.18 -1.99
N MET A 27 -6.14 -3.36 -0.76
CA MET A 27 -6.21 -2.29 0.23
C MET A 27 -5.77 -2.81 1.59
N ALA A 28 -4.88 -2.06 2.22
CA ALA A 28 -4.44 -2.34 3.57
C ALA A 28 -5.40 -1.73 4.58
N ARG A 29 -5.57 -2.41 5.72
CA ARG A 29 -6.29 -1.87 6.89
C ARG A 29 -5.36 -1.85 8.08
N LYS A 30 -5.30 -0.72 8.78
CA LYS A 30 -4.64 -0.60 10.08
C LYS A 30 -5.63 -0.20 11.16
N LEU A 31 -5.50 -0.84 12.33
CA LEU A 31 -6.33 -0.59 13.50
C LEU A 31 -5.58 0.28 14.51
N PHE A 32 -6.29 1.26 15.06
CA PHE A 32 -5.81 2.16 16.11
C PHE A 32 -6.73 2.03 17.33
N PRO A 33 -6.57 0.98 18.15
CA PRO A 33 -7.27 0.87 19.42
C PRO A 33 -6.75 1.91 20.41
N ALA A 34 -7.62 2.41 21.28
CA ALA A 34 -7.28 3.30 22.38
C ALA A 34 -8.31 3.26 23.53
N THR A 35 -7.90 3.77 24.68
CA THR A 35 -8.80 3.96 25.84
C THR A 35 -9.76 5.14 25.68
N THR A 36 -9.53 6.03 24.70
CA THR A 36 -10.39 7.17 24.41
C THR A 36 -10.47 7.41 22.91
N ALA A 37 -11.55 8.06 22.46
CA ALA A 37 -11.69 8.43 21.06
C ALA A 37 -10.56 9.33 20.56
N ALA A 38 -10.21 10.37 21.33
CA ALA A 38 -9.11 11.26 20.99
C ALA A 38 -7.77 10.53 20.88
N GLY A 39 -7.54 9.51 21.72
CA GLY A 39 -6.35 8.67 21.64
C GLY A 39 -6.24 7.90 20.34
N ALA A 40 -7.34 7.32 19.85
CA ALA A 40 -7.36 6.59 18.58
C ALA A 40 -7.02 7.52 17.39
N PHE A 41 -7.62 8.71 17.36
CA PHE A 41 -7.30 9.72 16.34
C PHE A 41 -5.85 10.24 16.44
N GLY A 42 -5.33 10.43 17.65
CA GLY A 42 -3.93 10.84 17.87
C GLY A 42 -2.94 9.80 17.34
N LYS A 43 -3.14 8.52 17.69
CA LYS A 43 -2.32 7.41 17.17
C LYS A 43 -2.36 7.34 15.63
N ALA A 44 -3.55 7.51 15.05
CA ALA A 44 -3.70 7.51 13.59
C ALA A 44 -3.02 8.71 12.93
N GLN A 45 -3.12 9.91 13.53
CA GLN A 45 -2.46 11.11 13.05
C GLN A 45 -0.94 10.95 13.02
N GLU A 46 -0.34 10.45 14.10
CA GLU A 46 1.10 10.21 14.18
C GLU A 46 1.54 9.24 13.09
N TRP A 47 0.81 8.14 12.91
CA TRP A 47 1.13 7.14 11.90
C TRP A 47 0.98 7.67 10.47
N VAL A 48 -0.13 8.34 10.13
CA VAL A 48 -0.33 8.91 8.79
C VAL A 48 0.73 9.98 8.47
N ARG A 49 1.23 10.71 9.47
CA ARG A 49 2.32 11.68 9.27
C ARG A 49 3.64 11.00 8.88
N GLU A 50 3.89 9.79 9.36
CA GLU A 50 5.16 9.07 9.15
C GLU A 50 5.19 8.27 7.83
N HIS A 51 4.02 8.01 7.24
CA HIS A 51 3.89 7.15 6.07
C HIS A 51 3.23 7.85 4.90
N ASN A 52 3.81 7.75 3.71
CA ASN A 52 3.19 8.25 2.47
C ASN A 52 2.11 7.26 2.01
N VAL A 53 0.87 7.54 2.40
CA VAL A 53 -0.28 6.69 2.11
C VAL A 53 -1.44 7.51 1.59
N ARG A 54 -2.15 6.96 0.62
CA ARG A 54 -3.46 7.47 0.20
C ARG A 54 -4.52 6.86 1.09
N LEU A 55 -5.18 7.70 1.87
CA LEU A 55 -6.32 7.29 2.69
C LEU A 55 -7.55 7.08 1.79
N VAL A 56 -8.14 5.88 1.88
CA VAL A 56 -9.31 5.49 1.10
C VAL A 56 -10.58 5.65 1.93
N ASP A 57 -10.55 5.17 3.18
CA ASP A 57 -11.70 5.24 4.09
C ASP A 57 -11.26 5.18 5.56
N VAL A 58 -12.15 5.59 6.46
CA VAL A 58 -12.04 5.40 7.91
C VAL A 58 -13.32 4.85 8.49
N ALA A 59 -13.18 3.88 9.40
CA ALA A 59 -14.32 3.33 10.14
C ALA A 59 -14.09 3.46 11.64
N TRP A 60 -15.16 3.78 12.35
CA TRP A 60 -15.20 3.85 13.80
C TRP A 60 -15.83 2.58 14.38
N ASP A 61 -15.20 1.98 15.37
CA ASP A 61 -15.71 0.79 16.07
C ASP A 61 -15.54 0.93 17.59
N PHE A 62 -16.36 0.17 18.33
CA PHE A 62 -16.26 0.03 19.78
C PHE A 62 -16.27 -1.43 20.18
N GLN A 63 -15.14 -1.92 20.68
CA GLN A 63 -14.94 -3.32 21.07
C GLN A 63 -15.21 -3.48 22.56
N TYR A 64 -16.36 -4.07 22.89
CA TYR A 64 -16.73 -4.32 24.28
C TYR A 64 -15.77 -5.32 24.93
N ASP A 65 -15.53 -5.12 26.23
CA ASP A 65 -14.68 -5.97 27.07
C ASP A 65 -13.17 -5.97 26.72
N GLU A 66 -12.73 -5.09 25.81
CA GLU A 66 -11.31 -4.87 25.51
C GLU A 66 -10.70 -3.72 26.34
N ASP A 67 -9.40 -3.81 26.64
CA ASP A 67 -8.67 -2.79 27.39
C ASP A 67 -8.60 -1.43 26.66
N GLU A 68 -8.58 -1.47 25.32
CA GLU A 68 -8.57 -0.32 24.42
C GLU A 68 -9.79 -0.36 23.48
N PRO A 69 -11.01 -0.06 23.98
CA PRO A 69 -12.25 -0.38 23.28
C PRO A 69 -12.55 0.57 22.12
N HIS A 70 -11.94 1.76 22.07
CA HIS A 70 -12.18 2.73 21.00
C HIS A 70 -11.25 2.47 19.83
N VAL A 71 -11.77 2.00 18.70
CA VAL A 71 -10.95 1.58 17.56
C VAL A 71 -11.26 2.43 16.33
N LEU A 72 -10.24 3.15 15.84
CA LEU A 72 -10.27 3.75 14.51
C LEU A 72 -9.61 2.79 13.52
N SER A 73 -10.31 2.42 12.46
CA SER A 73 -9.75 1.69 11.33
C SER A 73 -9.41 2.67 10.22
N VAL A 74 -8.20 2.58 9.67
CA VAL A 74 -7.79 3.31 8.46
C VAL A 74 -7.60 2.32 7.34
N TYR A 75 -8.27 2.57 6.22
CA TYR A 75 -8.13 1.84 4.97
C TYR A 75 -7.32 2.68 3.99
N PHE A 76 -6.25 2.11 3.43
CA PHE A 76 -5.29 2.88 2.67
C PHE A 76 -4.55 2.04 1.61
N THR A 77 -3.95 2.75 0.66
CA THR A 77 -2.95 2.20 -0.27
C THR A 77 -1.63 2.95 -0.08
N PHE A 78 -0.50 2.27 -0.25
CA PHE A 78 0.79 2.95 -0.33
C PHE A 78 0.89 3.65 -1.69
N GLU A 79 1.28 4.92 -1.69
CA GLU A 79 1.62 5.60 -2.94
C GLU A 79 3.11 5.38 -3.21
N PRO A 80 3.49 4.96 -4.43
CA PRO A 80 4.89 4.96 -4.81
C PRO A 80 5.42 6.39 -4.72
N ASP A 81 6.66 6.53 -4.27
CA ASP A 81 7.33 7.82 -4.32
C ASP A 81 7.43 8.23 -5.81
N PRO A 82 6.97 9.43 -6.21
CA PRO A 82 7.02 9.87 -7.60
C PRO A 82 8.44 9.81 -8.20
N GLU A 83 9.49 9.79 -7.39
CA GLU A 83 10.88 9.65 -7.83
C GLU A 83 11.31 8.19 -8.10
N GLN A 84 10.44 7.19 -7.87
CA GLN A 84 10.72 5.76 -8.08
C GLN A 84 9.87 5.11 -9.19
N ASP A 85 9.25 5.91 -10.05
CA ASP A 85 8.55 5.37 -11.22
C ASP A 85 9.52 4.57 -12.12
N PRO A 86 9.34 3.24 -12.28
CA PRO A 86 10.26 2.40 -13.05
C PRO A 86 10.28 2.76 -14.54
N GLU A 87 9.27 3.47 -15.03
CA GLU A 87 9.11 3.82 -16.44
C GLU A 87 10.17 4.80 -16.96
N GLU A 88 10.92 5.50 -16.09
CA GLU A 88 12.02 6.37 -16.51
C GLU A 88 13.40 5.69 -16.52
N SER A 89 13.52 4.47 -15.95
CA SER A 89 14.80 3.74 -15.91
C SER A 89 15.10 2.90 -17.15
N ALA A 90 14.15 2.82 -18.09
CA ALA A 90 14.30 2.12 -19.37
C ALA A 90 14.65 3.09 -20.53
N GLN A 91 15.59 4.02 -20.32
CA GLN A 91 16.22 4.75 -21.43
C GLN A 91 17.73 4.45 -21.50
N ASP A 92 18.02 3.64 -22.51
CA ASP A 92 19.23 3.65 -23.33
C ASP A 92 20.55 3.14 -22.72
N ASN A 93 20.69 1.82 -22.70
CA ASN A 93 22.00 1.18 -22.87
C ASN A 93 22.15 0.71 -24.33
N SER A 94 22.16 1.62 -25.32
CA SER A 94 22.80 1.31 -26.59
C SER A 94 24.30 1.22 -26.34
N GLY A 95 24.73 -0.01 -26.05
CA GLY A 95 26.12 -0.37 -25.83
C GLY A 95 26.97 -0.03 -27.04
N ASP A 96 28.04 0.71 -26.74
CA ASP A 96 29.30 0.68 -27.46
C ASP A 96 29.67 -0.79 -27.76
N ASN A 97 29.82 -1.14 -29.03
CA ASN A 97 30.43 -2.40 -29.42
C ASN A 97 31.53 -2.12 -30.45
N PRO A 98 32.80 -2.42 -30.14
CA PRO A 98 33.87 -2.35 -31.11
C PRO A 98 33.87 -3.65 -31.93
N ALA A 99 33.83 -3.53 -33.27
CA ALA A 99 34.15 -4.62 -34.17
C ALA A 99 35.09 -4.06 -35.25
N GLU A 100 36.39 -4.27 -35.13
CA GLU A 100 37.15 -5.41 -35.66
C GLU A 100 37.74 -5.08 -37.06
N ALA A 101 39.05 -5.32 -37.19
CA ALA A 101 39.84 -5.05 -38.37
C ALA A 101 39.66 -6.15 -39.43
N ALA A 102 39.58 -5.76 -40.71
CA ALA A 102 40.20 -6.42 -41.88
C ALA A 102 39.53 -5.98 -43.20
N HIS A 103 40.22 -5.16 -44.01
CA HIS A 103 40.74 -5.51 -45.35
C HIS A 103 41.26 -4.28 -46.09
#